data_AF-A0A0L0MD30-F1
#
_entry.id   AF-A0A0L0MD30-F1
#
_cell.length_a   1.000
_cell.length_b   1.000
_cell.length_c   1.000
_cell.angle_alpha   90.00
_cell.angle_beta   90.00
_cell.angle_gamma   90.00
#
_symmetry.space_group_name_H-M   'P 1'
#
loop_
_entity.id
_entity.type
_entity.pdbx_description
1 polymer ?
#
loop_
_entity_poly.entity_id
_entity_poly.type
_entity_poly.pdbx_seq_one_letter_code
_entity_poly.pdbx_strand_id
1 'polypeptide(L)' 'MMLYHHGVALHPTVGRNGNLFVSRVSILEEDGEETSLGGLGYFSNRESAIQFAVRCGTAFIDGEPMPLPPCHLKLVEAN' A
#
# COMPACT_ATOMS: atom_id res chain seq x y z
N MET A 1 10.04 3.59 7.08
CA MET A 1 9.50 3.44 8.45
C MET A 1 8.89 2.07 8.51
N MET A 2 9.32 1.22 9.44
CA MET A 2 8.75 -0.10 9.65
C MET A 2 7.66 0.00 10.72
N LEU A 3 6.55 -0.70 10.51
CA LEU A 3 5.48 -0.85 11.50
C LEU A 3 5.33 -2.33 11.83
N TYR A 4 4.88 -2.65 13.03
CA TYR A 4 4.65 -4.03 13.44
C TYR A 4 3.18 -4.21 13.77
N HIS A 5 2.55 -5.22 13.17
CA HIS A 5 1.17 -5.60 13.40
C HIS A 5 1.10 -7.11 13.62
N HIS A 6 0.60 -7.54 14.78
CA HIS A 6 0.58 -8.96 15.19
C HIS A 6 1.94 -9.68 15.07
N GLY A 7 3.04 -8.96 15.29
CA GLY A 7 4.40 -9.51 15.19
C GLY A 7 4.97 -9.53 13.77
N VAL A 8 4.17 -9.23 12.76
CA VAL A 8 4.59 -9.14 11.35
C VAL A 8 5.05 -7.71 11.04
N ALA A 9 6.18 -7.56 10.37
CA ALA A 9 6.71 -6.25 10.01
C ALA A 9 6.16 -5.78 8.66
N LEU A 10 5.53 -4.61 8.67
CA LEU A 10 4.97 -3.90 7.54
C LEU A 10 5.89 -2.76 7.12
N HIS A 11 6.18 -2.68 5.83
CA HIS A 11 6.91 -1.59 5.23
C HIS A 11 6.02 -0.78 4.27
N PRO A 12 5.26 0.20 4.78
CA PRO A 12 4.49 1.11 3.93
C PRO A 12 5.43 2.07 3.20
N THR A 13 5.27 2.14 1.88
CA THR A 13 6.03 3.04 1.01
C THR A 13 5.09 3.79 0.07
N VAL A 14 5.60 4.88 -0.53
CA VAL A 14 4.84 5.67 -1.49
C VAL A 14 5.66 5.87 -2.75
N GLY A 15 5.11 5.40 -3.86
CA GLY A 15 5.61 5.70 -5.21
C GLY A 15 5.01 6.99 -5.76
N ARG A 16 5.51 7.44 -6.92
CA ARG A 16 4.89 8.54 -7.69
C ARG A 16 4.50 8.05 -9.08
N ASN A 17 3.35 8.52 -9.56
CA ASN A 17 2.92 8.37 -10.95
C ASN A 17 2.36 9.73 -11.41
N GLY A 18 3.15 10.48 -12.18
CA GLY A 18 2.87 11.89 -12.50
C GLY A 18 2.69 12.74 -11.23
N ASN A 19 1.52 13.38 -11.13
CA ASN A 19 1.15 14.23 -9.99
C ASN A 19 0.50 13.47 -8.83
N LEU A 20 0.42 12.14 -8.92
CA LEU A 20 -0.23 11.30 -7.93
C LEU A 20 0.78 10.51 -7.11
N PHE A 21 0.37 10.21 -5.88
CA PHE A 21 1.08 9.34 -4.94
C PHE A 21 0.45 7.95 -5.00
N VAL A 22 1.29 6.93 -5.19
CA VAL A 22 0.86 5.53 -5.27
C VAL A 22 1.12 4.87 -3.92
N SER A 23 0.06 4.42 -3.26
CA SER A 23 0.13 3.64 -2.02
C SER A 23 0.73 2.27 -2.32
N ARG A 24 1.74 1.87 -1.53
CA ARG A 24 2.40 0.57 -1.62
C ARG A 24 2.70 0.06 -0.22
N VAL A 25 2.66 -1.25 -0.04
CA VAL A 25 3.12 -1.89 1.20
C VAL A 25 3.84 -3.17 0.84
N SER A 26 4.84 -3.48 1.63
CA SER A 26 5.48 -4.79 1.63
C SER A 26 5.52 -5.36 3.03
N ILE A 27 5.64 -6.67 3.10
CA ILE A 27 5.67 -7.46 4.33
C ILE A 27 7.03 -8.13 4.42
N LEU A 28 7.70 -7.97 5.55
CA LEU A 28 8.94 -8.70 5.80
C LEU A 28 8.59 -10.07 6.37
N GLU A 29 9.04 -11.11 5.69
CA GLU A 29 8.87 -12.50 6.08
C GLU A 29 9.95 -12.94 7.09
N GLU A 30 9.76 -14.11 7.71
CA GLU A 30 10.67 -14.63 8.73
C GLU A 30 12.08 -14.93 8.21
N ASP A 31 12.20 -15.21 6.91
CA ASP A 31 13.47 -15.43 6.22
C ASP A 31 14.21 -14.13 5.86
N GLY A 32 13.57 -12.98 6.10
CA GLY A 32 14.10 -11.65 5.78
C GLY A 32 13.78 -11.17 4.36
N GLU A 33 13.02 -11.94 3.57
CA GLU A 33 12.52 -11.50 2.26
C GLU A 33 11.34 -10.52 2.42
N GLU A 34 11.17 -9.66 1.42
CA GLU A 34 10.16 -8.61 1.42
C GLU A 34 9.11 -8.86 0.33
N THR A 35 7.92 -9.32 0.72
CA THR A 35 6.80 -9.56 -0.20
C THR A 35 5.98 -8.31 -0.40
N SER A 36 6.01 -7.76 -1.62
CA SER A 36 5.24 -6.57 -1.96
C SER A 36 3.80 -6.90 -2.36
N LEU A 37 2.83 -6.16 -1.83
CA LEU A 37 1.44 -6.23 -2.26
C LEU A 37 1.13 -5.37 -3.50
N GLY A 38 2.16 -4.75 -4.10
CA GLY A 38 2.02 -3.95 -5.32
C GLY A 38 1.40 -2.57 -5.10
N GLY A 39 0.81 -2.02 -6.16
CA GLY A 39 0.13 -0.72 -6.13
C GLY A 39 -1.30 -0.83 -5.63
N LEU A 40 -1.58 -0.26 -4.47
CA LEU A 40 -2.85 -0.42 -3.76
C LEU A 40 -3.89 0.67 -4.09
N GLY A 41 -3.43 1.83 -4.54
CA GLY A 41 -4.31 2.97 -4.82
C GLY A 41 -3.56 4.25 -5.10
N TYR A 42 -4.26 5.26 -5.61
CA TYR A 42 -3.71 6.57 -5.97
C TYR A 42 -4.29 7.68 -5.11
N PHE A 43 -3.45 8.63 -4.73
CA PHE A 43 -3.77 9.71 -3.81
C PHE A 43 -3.19 11.04 -4.29
N SER A 44 -3.84 12.15 -3.93
CA SER A 44 -3.36 13.51 -4.19
C SER A 44 -2.24 13.94 -3.25
N ASN A 45 -2.02 13.23 -2.14
CA ASN A 45 -0.99 13.55 -1.17
C ASN A 45 -0.32 12.27 -0.60
N ARG A 46 0.91 12.44 -0.11
CA ARG A 46 1.75 11.35 0.41
C ARG A 46 1.22 10.75 1.71
N GLU A 47 0.64 11.57 2.58
CA GLU A 47 0.21 11.14 3.92
C GLU A 47 -0.96 10.17 3.83
N SER A 48 -1.99 10.51 3.05
CA SER A 48 -3.13 9.63 2.80
C SER A 48 -2.70 8.32 2.11
N ALA A 49 -1.72 8.36 1.20
CA ALA A 49 -1.17 7.16 0.60
C ALA A 49 -0.48 6.25 1.63
N ILE A 50 0.31 6.81 2.56
CA ILE A 50 0.92 6.03 3.65
C ILE A 50 -0.16 5.44 4.56
N GLN A 51 -1.12 6.25 5.03
CA GLN A 51 -2.16 5.76 5.94
C GLN A 51 -2.99 4.63 5.31
N PHE A 52 -3.26 4.73 4.00
CA PHE A 52 -3.94 3.68 3.26
C PHE A 52 -3.08 2.42 3.12
N ALA A 53 -1.79 2.55 2.79
CA ALA A 53 -0.85 1.43 2.75
C ALA A 53 -0.83 0.65 4.08
N VAL A 54 -0.84 1.35 5.21
CA VAL A 54 -0.90 0.72 6.54
C VAL A 54 -2.19 -0.06 6.72
N ARG A 55 -3.35 0.53 6.42
CA ARG A 55 -4.65 -0.16 6.54
C ARG A 55 -4.75 -1.40 5.65
N CYS A 56 -4.20 -1.33 4.44
CA CYS A 56 -4.10 -2.47 3.55
C CYS A 56 -3.18 -3.56 4.12
N GLY A 57 -2.02 -3.18 4.65
CA GLY A 57 -1.09 -4.12 5.29
C GLY A 57 -1.71 -4.84 6.50
N THR A 58 -2.41 -4.10 7.37
CA THR A 58 -3.09 -4.69 8.53
C THR A 58 -4.22 -5.62 8.11
N ALA A 59 -5.07 -5.20 7.17
CA ALA A 59 -6.16 -6.04 6.66
C ALA A 59 -5.65 -7.34 6.03
N PHE A 60 -4.54 -7.26 5.28
CA PHE A 60 -3.92 -8.44 4.70
C PHE A 60 -3.43 -9.43 5.78
N ILE A 61 -2.76 -8.94 6.82
CA ILE A 61 -2.29 -9.77 7.94
C ILE A 61 -3.46 -10.39 8.70
N ASP A 62 -4.54 -9.63 8.91
CA ASP A 62 -5.71 -10.07 9.66
C ASP A 62 -6.66 -10.98 8.85
N GLY A 63 -6.38 -11.19 7.56
CA GLY A 63 -7.26 -11.94 6.65
C GLY A 63 -8.58 -11.23 6.38
N GLU A 64 -8.62 -9.91 6.57
CA GLU A 64 -9.78 -9.07 6.32
C GLU A 64 -9.86 -8.61 4.86
N PRO A 65 -11.05 -8.22 4.37
CA PRO A 65 -11.19 -7.63 3.04
C PRO A 65 -10.30 -6.40 2.86
N MET A 66 -9.58 -6.34 1.74
CA MET A 66 -8.73 -5.19 1.41
C MET A 66 -9.55 -3.90 1.31
N PRO A 67 -9.15 -2.82 2.00
CA PRO A 67 -9.80 -1.52 1.87
C PRO A 67 -9.86 -1.07 0.42
N LEU A 68 -11.00 -0.49 0.02
CA LEU A 68 -11.13 0.11 -1.31
C LEU A 68 -10.43 1.48 -1.34
N PRO A 69 -9.64 1.79 -2.39
CA PRO A 69 -9.06 3.11 -2.53
C PRO A 69 -10.17 4.15 -2.73
N PRO A 70 -9.96 5.40 -2.27
CA PRO A 70 -10.98 6.44 -2.33
C PRO A 70 -11.40 6.81 -3.76
N CYS A 71 -10.51 6.61 -4.73
CA CYS A 71 -10.75 6.90 -6.13
C CYS A 71 -10.25 5.75 -7.01
N HIS A 72 -11.07 5.32 -7.96
CA HIS A 72 -10.66 4.42 -9.03
C HIS A 72 -10.23 5.26 -10.23
N LEU A 73 -8.92 5.30 -10.52
CA LEU A 73 -8.45 5.95 -11.73
C LEU A 73 -8.69 5.01 -12.91
N LYS A 74 -9.51 5.46 -13.86
CA LYS A 74 -9.51 4.86 -15.19
C LYS A 74 -8.28 5.40 -15.91
N LEU A 75 -7.25 4.57 -16.06
CA LEU A 75 -6.21 4.84 -17.05
C LEU A 75 -6.91 4.86 -18.41
N VAL A 76 -7.01 6.05 -19.00
CA VAL A 76 -7.39 6.20 -20.40
C VAL A 76 -6.09 5.92 -21.16
N GLU A 77 -5.99 4.74 -21.77
CA GLU A 77 -4.89 4.47 -22.70
C GLU A 77 -5.03 5.47 -23.86
N ALA A 78 -4.01 6.31 -24.03
CA ALA A 78 -3.94 7.21 -25.18
C ALA A 78 -3.58 6.35 -26.40
N ASN A 79 -4.55 6.18 -27.30
CA ASN A 79 -4.36 5.59 -28.64
C ASN A 79 -3.40 6.42 -29.49
#